data_AF-A0A553FW24-F1
#
_entry.id   AF-A0A553FW24-F1
#
_cell.length_a   1.000
_cell.length_b   1.000
_cell.length_c   1.000
_cell.angle_alpha   90.00
_cell.angle_beta   90.00
_cell.angle_gamma   90.00
#
_symmetry.space_group_name_H-M   'P 1'
#
loop_
_entity.id
_entity.type
_entity.pdbx_description
1 polymer ?
#
loop_
_entity_poly.entity_id
_entity_poly.type
_entity_poly.pdbx_seq_one_letter_code
_entity_poly.pdbx_strand_id
1 'polypeptide(L)'
;MIKKLISITILGTILACETQKPNPLIGSWGECRRDGTYKEYKINKHYTTTSVSDFQNHDYDNGMSFYKCHILDGMLIVTQGINVDLINPPETLRFEFITYNKVILKNSYGTSELTRIENEGHIVDSINLVNWRESYLKAFLQRSEQADCPDVRTDEEKNPLIELGEVEDDFEELTEIEE
;
A
#
# COMPACT_ATOMS: atom_id res chain seq x y z
N MET A 1 -36.49 -7.29 48.72
CA MET A 1 -36.50 -6.50 47.47
C MET A 1 -35.13 -6.36 46.78
N ILE A 2 -34.04 -6.95 47.28
CA ILE A 2 -32.67 -6.76 46.74
C ILE A 2 -32.34 -7.71 45.57
N LYS A 3 -33.00 -8.88 45.47
CA LYS A 3 -32.72 -9.88 44.42
C LYS A 3 -33.16 -9.48 43.01
N LYS A 4 -34.08 -8.53 42.85
CA LYS A 4 -34.53 -8.05 41.53
C LYS A 4 -33.60 -6.99 40.92
N LEU A 5 -32.79 -6.30 41.73
CA LEU A 5 -31.86 -5.29 41.22
C LEU A 5 -30.65 -5.92 40.51
N ILE A 6 -30.16 -7.06 41.00
CA ILE A 6 -28.95 -7.72 40.47
C ILE A 6 -29.19 -8.30 39.07
N SER A 7 -30.39 -8.79 38.76
CA SER A 7 -30.72 -9.31 37.42
C SER A 7 -30.84 -8.23 36.33
N ILE A 8 -31.11 -6.97 36.70
CA ILE A 8 -31.22 -5.89 35.72
C ILE A 8 -29.83 -5.37 35.32
N THR A 9 -28.85 -5.42 36.22
CA THR A 9 -27.47 -4.97 35.94
C THR A 9 -26.71 -5.92 35.01
N ILE A 10 -27.00 -7.23 35.05
CA ILE A 10 -26.36 -8.23 34.19
C ILE A 10 -26.92 -8.20 32.75
N LEU A 11 -28.16 -7.74 32.55
CA LEU A 11 -28.76 -7.62 31.22
C LEU A 11 -28.24 -6.39 30.45
N GLY A 12 -27.75 -5.36 31.16
CA GLY A 12 -27.20 -4.14 30.56
C GLY A 12 -25.77 -4.25 30.03
N THR A 13 -24.99 -5.24 30.47
CA THR A 13 -23.59 -5.42 30.02
C THR A 13 -23.46 -6.20 28.72
N ILE A 14 -24.51 -6.90 28.28
CA ILE A 14 -24.49 -7.71 27.04
C ILE A 14 -24.81 -6.86 25.79
N LEU A 15 -25.40 -5.67 25.97
CA LEU A 15 -25.82 -4.79 24.88
C LEU A 15 -24.81 -3.70 24.50
N ALA A 16 -23.69 -3.58 25.22
CA ALA A 16 -22.67 -2.55 24.99
C ALA A 16 -21.42 -3.06 24.24
N CYS A 17 -21.46 -4.27 23.69
CA CYS A 17 -20.44 -4.69 22.73
C CYS A 17 -20.87 -4.19 21.35
N GLU A 18 -20.76 -2.87 21.12
CA GLU A 18 -20.65 -2.38 19.75
C GLU A 18 -19.35 -2.96 19.19
N THR A 19 -19.46 -4.09 18.50
CA THR A 19 -18.37 -4.57 17.66
C THR A 19 -18.11 -3.47 16.66
N GLN A 20 -17.07 -2.66 16.88
CA GLN A 20 -16.59 -1.69 15.90
C GLN A 20 -16.55 -2.42 14.57
N LYS A 21 -17.37 -1.98 13.61
CA LYS A 21 -17.33 -2.55 12.27
C LYS A 21 -15.87 -2.42 11.81
N PRO A 22 -15.23 -3.52 11.36
CA PRO A 22 -13.86 -3.47 10.93
C PRO A 22 -13.73 -2.38 9.88
N ASN A 23 -12.72 -1.53 10.02
CA ASN A 23 -12.49 -0.45 9.08
C ASN A 23 -12.40 -1.06 7.68
N PRO A 24 -13.26 -0.67 6.73
CA PRO A 24 -13.36 -1.34 5.43
C PRO A 24 -12.05 -1.28 4.66
N LEU A 25 -11.13 -0.38 5.02
CA LEU A 25 -9.80 -0.22 4.44
C LEU A 25 -8.83 -1.34 4.81
N ILE A 26 -9.03 -1.98 5.96
CA ILE A 26 -8.16 -3.03 6.45
C ILE A 26 -8.36 -4.28 5.58
N GLY A 27 -7.28 -4.74 4.98
CA GLY A 27 -7.31 -5.89 4.09
C GLY A 27 -6.20 -5.86 3.06
N SER A 28 -6.39 -6.71 2.05
CA SER A 28 -5.48 -6.88 0.93
C SER A 28 -6.18 -6.43 -0.34
N TRP A 29 -5.47 -5.67 -1.15
CA TRP A 29 -6.02 -5.01 -2.33
C TRP A 29 -5.04 -5.15 -3.48
N GLY A 30 -5.54 -5.51 -4.68
CA GLY A 30 -4.72 -5.71 -5.87
C GLY A 30 -5.21 -4.90 -7.07
N GLU A 31 -4.29 -4.57 -7.97
CA GLU A 31 -4.57 -3.97 -9.27
C GLU A 31 -3.63 -4.50 -10.34
N CYS A 32 -4.13 -4.61 -11.57
CA CYS A 32 -3.29 -4.68 -12.76
C CYS A 32 -3.07 -3.26 -13.28
N ARG A 33 -1.81 -2.89 -13.47
CA ARG A 33 -1.43 -1.61 -14.04
C ARG A 33 -1.35 -1.69 -15.56
N ARG A 34 -1.42 -0.54 -16.20
CA ARG A 34 -1.42 -0.43 -17.68
C ARG A 34 -0.15 -0.99 -18.32
N ASP A 35 0.96 -0.95 -17.60
CA ASP A 35 2.27 -1.46 -18.02
C ASP A 35 2.41 -2.98 -17.88
N GLY A 36 1.33 -3.69 -17.52
CA GLY A 36 1.36 -5.13 -17.27
C GLY A 36 1.88 -5.52 -15.90
N THR A 37 2.24 -4.55 -15.03
CA THR A 37 2.67 -4.86 -13.67
C THR A 37 1.47 -5.13 -12.77
N TYR A 38 1.61 -6.14 -11.91
CA TYR A 38 0.65 -6.42 -10.84
C TYR A 38 1.12 -5.75 -9.56
N LYS A 39 0.21 -5.06 -8.87
CA LYS A 39 0.49 -4.36 -7.62
C LYS A 39 -0.47 -4.76 -6.53
N GLU A 40 0.04 -4.97 -5.33
CA GLU A 40 -0.75 -5.21 -4.13
C GLU A 40 -0.47 -4.20 -3.02
N TYR A 41 -1.52 -3.90 -2.25
CA TYR A 41 -1.47 -3.18 -1.00
C TYR A 41 -2.00 -4.07 0.12
N LYS A 42 -1.23 -4.20 1.19
CA LYS A 42 -1.66 -4.82 2.45
C LYS A 42 -1.83 -3.73 3.49
N ILE A 43 -3.05 -3.47 3.96
CA ILE A 43 -3.32 -2.38 4.91
C ILE A 43 -3.84 -2.96 6.22
N ASN A 44 -3.22 -2.56 7.33
CA ASN A 44 -3.75 -2.80 8.67
C ASN A 44 -3.75 -1.50 9.50
N LYS A 45 -4.01 -1.61 10.81
CA LYS A 45 -4.12 -0.44 11.71
C LYS A 45 -2.81 0.34 11.90
N HIS A 46 -1.66 -0.28 11.67
CA HIS A 46 -0.34 0.24 12.06
C HIS A 46 0.66 0.26 10.90
N TYR A 47 0.44 -0.58 9.89
CA TYR A 47 1.35 -0.83 8.81
C TYR A 47 0.61 -0.97 7.49
N THR A 48 1.28 -0.53 6.44
CA THR A 48 0.91 -0.83 5.07
C THR A 48 2.10 -1.39 4.32
N THR A 49 1.87 -2.36 3.44
CA THR A 49 2.88 -2.82 2.50
C THR A 49 2.42 -2.60 1.08
N THR A 50 3.39 -2.40 0.21
CA THR A 50 3.19 -2.29 -1.23
C THR A 50 4.09 -3.31 -1.90
N SER A 51 3.54 -4.12 -2.80
CA SER A 51 4.30 -5.12 -3.56
C SER A 51 4.04 -4.98 -5.05
N VAL A 52 5.08 -5.09 -5.88
CA VAL A 52 5.00 -4.92 -7.34
C VAL A 52 5.71 -6.09 -8.03
N SER A 53 5.12 -6.63 -9.09
CA SER A 53 5.62 -7.84 -9.76
C SER A 53 6.88 -7.60 -10.60
N ASP A 54 7.09 -6.38 -11.08
CA ASP A 54 8.32 -5.97 -11.76
C ASP A 54 9.33 -5.40 -10.75
N PHE A 55 9.94 -6.29 -9.98
CA PHE A 55 10.91 -5.93 -8.95
C PHE A 55 12.34 -5.75 -9.47
N GLN A 56 12.62 -6.05 -10.76
CA GLN A 56 13.96 -5.89 -11.33
C GLN A 56 14.30 -4.43 -11.66
N ASN A 57 13.28 -3.57 -11.80
CA ASN A 57 13.43 -2.16 -12.17
C ASN A 57 13.34 -1.19 -10.98
N HIS A 58 13.34 -1.69 -9.74
CA HIS A 58 13.14 -0.84 -8.57
C HIS A 58 14.06 -1.21 -7.40
N ASP A 59 14.53 -0.20 -6.65
CA ASP A 59 15.34 -0.30 -5.41
C ASP A 59 14.60 -0.94 -4.21
N TYR A 60 13.62 -1.80 -4.46
CA TYR A 60 12.84 -2.47 -3.44
C TYR A 60 13.51 -3.79 -3.03
N ASP A 61 13.69 -4.00 -1.73
CA ASP A 61 14.14 -5.27 -1.16
C ASP A 61 13.15 -6.41 -1.52
N ASN A 62 13.43 -7.10 -2.63
CA ASN A 62 12.60 -8.11 -3.27
C ASN A 62 11.19 -7.63 -3.69
N GLY A 63 11.06 -6.39 -4.16
CA GLY A 63 9.79 -5.90 -4.73
C GLY A 63 8.70 -5.56 -3.71
N MET A 64 9.04 -5.48 -2.41
CA MET A 64 8.12 -5.07 -1.35
C MET A 64 8.65 -3.86 -0.58
N SER A 65 7.79 -2.87 -0.43
CA SER A 65 7.98 -1.75 0.50
C SER A 65 7.08 -1.89 1.71
N PHE A 66 7.62 -1.56 2.87
CA PHE A 66 6.93 -1.65 4.15
C PHE A 66 6.92 -0.30 4.85
N TYR A 67 5.75 0.10 5.33
CA TYR A 67 5.57 1.39 5.96
C TYR A 67 4.76 1.33 7.25
N LYS A 68 5.05 2.22 8.18
CA LYS A 68 4.13 2.59 9.26
C LYS A 68 3.07 3.53 8.73
N CYS A 69 1.85 3.38 9.23
CA CYS A 69 0.75 4.22 8.84
C CYS A 69 -0.25 4.48 9.97
N HIS A 70 -1.06 5.51 9.77
CA HIS A 70 -2.28 5.76 10.54
C HIS A 70 -3.48 5.84 9.60
N ILE A 71 -4.63 5.37 10.10
CA ILE A 71 -5.90 5.54 9.39
C ILE A 71 -6.71 6.61 10.14
N LEU A 72 -6.94 7.75 9.49
CA LEU A 72 -7.70 8.89 10.04
C LEU A 72 -8.77 9.30 9.03
N ASP A 73 -10.05 9.31 9.43
CA ASP A 73 -11.17 9.81 8.64
C ASP A 73 -11.24 9.34 7.17
N GLY A 74 -10.94 8.05 6.94
CA GLY A 74 -10.92 7.53 5.57
C GLY A 74 -9.73 8.06 4.75
N MET A 75 -8.59 8.25 5.40
CA MET A 75 -7.28 8.48 4.79
C MET A 75 -6.25 7.54 5.41
N LEU A 76 -5.30 7.08 4.60
CA LEU A 76 -4.13 6.32 5.03
C LEU A 76 -2.94 7.26 4.95
N ILE A 77 -2.39 7.59 6.12
CA ILE A 77 -1.25 8.49 6.26
C ILE A 77 -0.03 7.61 6.48
N VAL A 78 0.86 7.56 5.50
CA VAL A 78 2.12 6.83 5.56
C VAL A 78 3.14 7.70 6.29
N THR A 79 3.64 7.25 7.43
CA THR A 79 4.48 8.10 8.31
C THR A 79 5.97 7.77 8.28
N GLN A 80 6.32 6.53 7.97
CA GLN A 80 7.70 6.08 7.96
C GLN A 80 7.85 4.85 7.06
N GLY A 81 8.85 4.82 6.19
CA GLY A 81 9.29 3.59 5.53
C GLY A 81 10.24 2.79 6.44
N ILE A 82 10.05 1.48 6.51
CA ILE A 82 10.87 0.59 7.36
C ILE A 82 12.07 0.06 6.60
N ASN A 83 11.89 -0.31 5.33
CA ASN A 83 12.93 -0.82 4.43
C ASN A 83 13.12 0.04 3.19
N VAL A 84 12.50 1.23 3.18
CA VAL A 84 12.60 2.21 2.11
C VAL A 84 12.65 3.60 2.74
N ASP A 85 13.47 4.47 2.20
CA ASP A 85 13.42 5.89 2.58
C ASP A 85 12.18 6.52 1.98
N LEU A 86 11.46 7.31 2.78
CA LEU A 86 10.43 8.18 2.24
C LEU A 86 11.13 9.34 1.55
N ILE A 87 11.12 9.34 0.22
CA ILE A 87 11.72 10.42 -0.59
C ILE A 87 11.01 11.77 -0.35
N ASN A 88 9.78 11.75 0.18
CA ASN A 88 8.92 12.91 0.42
C ASN A 88 8.26 12.86 1.82
N PRO A 89 7.72 13.99 2.34
CA PRO A 89 6.90 14.02 3.57
C PRO A 89 5.77 12.98 3.55
N PRO A 90 5.15 12.64 4.71
CA PRO A 90 4.18 11.55 4.83
C PRO A 90 3.17 11.54 3.69
N GLU A 91 3.21 10.49 2.87
CA GLU A 91 2.30 10.34 1.74
C GLU A 91 0.90 10.06 2.28
N THR A 92 -0.06 10.89 1.87
CA THR A 92 -1.46 10.71 2.23
C THR A 92 -2.20 10.06 1.06
N LEU A 93 -2.65 8.83 1.27
CA LEU A 93 -3.54 8.12 0.37
C LEU A 93 -4.97 8.38 0.83
N ARG A 94 -5.70 9.16 0.03
CA ARG A 94 -7.12 9.46 0.29
C ARG A 94 -7.99 8.41 -0.39
N PHE A 95 -8.98 7.90 0.34
CA PHE A 95 -9.93 6.95 -0.20
C PHE A 95 -11.15 7.72 -0.74
N GLU A 96 -11.34 7.74 -2.05
CA GLU A 96 -12.48 8.44 -2.68
C GLU A 96 -13.75 7.58 -2.67
N PHE A 97 -13.60 6.27 -2.72
CA PHE A 97 -14.71 5.31 -2.74
C PHE A 97 -14.30 4.02 -2.05
N ILE A 98 -15.20 3.44 -1.27
CA ILE A 98 -14.97 2.15 -0.64
C ILE A 98 -16.23 1.30 -0.56
N THR A 99 -16.08 0.04 -0.96
CA THR A 99 -17.03 -1.04 -0.77
C THR A 99 -16.30 -2.25 -0.20
N TYR A 100 -17.03 -3.34 0.04
CA TYR A 100 -16.40 -4.59 0.43
C TYR A 100 -15.41 -5.11 -0.63
N ASN A 101 -15.65 -4.93 -1.93
CA ASN A 101 -14.82 -5.54 -2.99
C ASN A 101 -13.92 -4.56 -3.75
N LYS A 102 -14.14 -3.26 -3.60
CA LYS A 102 -13.44 -2.23 -4.39
C LYS A 102 -13.11 -1.04 -3.52
N VAL A 103 -11.90 -0.51 -3.70
CA VAL A 103 -11.47 0.76 -3.14
C VAL A 103 -10.83 1.62 -4.21
N ILE A 104 -11.06 2.93 -4.17
CA ILE A 104 -10.40 3.90 -5.05
C ILE A 104 -9.47 4.76 -4.19
N LEU A 105 -8.17 4.64 -4.45
CA LEU A 105 -7.12 5.43 -3.80
C LEU A 105 -6.76 6.62 -4.65
N LYS A 106 -6.48 7.74 -4.01
CA LYS A 106 -5.93 8.92 -4.66
C LYS A 106 -4.77 9.48 -3.85
N ASN A 107 -3.69 9.79 -4.55
CA ASN A 107 -2.56 10.55 -4.03
C ASN A 107 -2.21 11.69 -5.00
N SER A 108 -1.08 12.35 -4.78
CA SER A 108 -0.57 13.41 -5.66
C SER A 108 -0.25 12.94 -7.09
N TYR A 109 -0.04 11.63 -7.28
CA TYR A 109 0.40 11.05 -8.55
C TYR A 109 -0.75 10.51 -9.40
N GLY A 110 -1.93 10.30 -8.82
CA GLY A 110 -3.10 9.86 -9.57
C GLY A 110 -4.11 9.08 -8.74
N THR A 111 -4.86 8.23 -9.43
CA THR A 111 -5.93 7.43 -8.86
C THR A 111 -5.70 5.95 -9.20
N SER A 112 -5.82 5.09 -8.20
CA SER A 112 -5.72 3.64 -8.30
C SER A 112 -7.05 3.01 -7.94
N GLU A 113 -7.56 2.13 -8.80
CA GLU A 113 -8.75 1.33 -8.51
C GLU A 113 -8.33 -0.07 -8.10
N LEU A 114 -8.50 -0.41 -6.82
CA LEU A 114 -8.07 -1.68 -6.28
C LEU A 114 -9.25 -2.61 -6.02
N THR A 115 -9.03 -3.89 -6.29
CA THR A 115 -9.98 -4.97 -6.00
C THR A 115 -9.54 -5.73 -4.76
N ARG A 116 -10.48 -6.13 -3.93
CA ARG A 116 -10.18 -6.89 -2.71
C ARG A 116 -9.67 -8.28 -3.06
N ILE A 117 -8.61 -8.68 -2.36
CA ILE A 117 -8.07 -10.04 -2.42
C ILE A 117 -8.65 -10.79 -1.22
N GLU A 118 -9.52 -11.76 -1.49
CA GLU A 118 -10.11 -12.59 -0.44
C GLU A 118 -9.09 -13.59 0.15
N ASN A 119 -9.36 -14.06 1.37
CA ASN A 119 -8.62 -15.14 2.05
C ASN A 119 -7.17 -14.87 2.48
N GLU A 120 -6.75 -13.62 2.70
CA GLU A 120 -5.46 -13.41 3.36
C GLU A 120 -5.57 -13.43 4.90
N GLY A 121 -5.39 -14.61 5.48
CA GLY A 121 -5.32 -14.84 6.94
C GLY A 121 -4.07 -14.25 7.63
N HIS A 122 -3.20 -13.55 6.90
CA HIS A 122 -1.97 -13.01 7.45
C HIS A 122 -2.13 -11.51 7.68
N ILE A 123 -2.58 -11.13 8.88
CA ILE A 123 -2.29 -9.79 9.41
C ILE A 123 -0.77 -9.66 9.41
N VAL A 124 -0.24 -8.49 9.06
CA VAL A 124 1.20 -8.22 9.15
C VAL A 124 1.69 -8.56 10.56
N ASP A 125 2.56 -9.57 10.66
CA ASP A 125 3.19 -9.96 11.92
C ASP A 125 4.38 -9.03 12.16
N SER A 126 4.16 -7.97 12.92
CA SER A 126 5.20 -6.99 13.24
C SER A 126 6.28 -7.52 14.19
N ILE A 127 6.05 -8.67 14.86
CA ILE A 127 7.03 -9.30 15.75
C ILE A 127 7.99 -10.16 14.90
N ASN A 128 7.48 -10.80 13.85
CA ASN A 128 8.24 -11.65 12.95
C ASN A 128 8.13 -11.21 11.48
N LEU A 129 8.52 -9.96 11.21
CA LEU A 129 8.42 -9.34 9.89
C LEU A 129 9.17 -10.12 8.80
N VAL A 130 10.30 -10.75 9.13
CA VAL A 130 11.11 -11.52 8.18
C VAL A 130 10.35 -12.72 7.66
N ASN A 131 9.87 -13.60 8.55
CA ASN A 131 9.14 -14.80 8.13
C ASN A 131 7.80 -14.46 7.48
N TRP A 132 7.13 -13.42 8.00
CA TRP A 132 5.90 -12.93 7.39
C TRP A 132 6.14 -12.45 5.95
N ARG A 133 7.22 -11.68 5.73
CA ARG A 133 7.59 -11.17 4.41
C ARG A 133 7.85 -12.32 3.43
N GLU A 134 8.63 -13.32 3.82
CA GLU A 134 8.91 -14.47 2.95
C GLU A 134 7.63 -15.23 2.55
N SER A 135 6.76 -15.50 3.52
CA SER A 135 5.48 -16.17 3.27
C SER A 135 4.57 -15.33 2.37
N TYR A 136 4.49 -14.02 2.62
CA TYR A 136 3.66 -13.13 1.81
C TYR A 136 4.20 -13.01 0.39
N LEU A 137 5.51 -12.80 0.20
CA LEU A 137 6.12 -12.66 -1.11
C LEU A 137 5.87 -13.89 -1.99
N LYS A 138 5.97 -15.09 -1.42
CA LYS A 138 5.64 -16.33 -2.14
C LYS A 138 4.19 -16.36 -2.63
N ALA A 139 3.25 -15.94 -1.79
CA ALA A 139 1.83 -15.90 -2.14
C ALA A 139 1.53 -14.78 -3.16
N PHE A 140 2.18 -13.63 -3.00
CA PHE A 140 2.13 -12.50 -3.94
C PHE A 140 2.59 -12.92 -5.33
N LEU A 141 3.74 -13.58 -5.46
CA LEU A 141 4.27 -14.03 -6.75
C LEU A 141 3.29 -14.97 -7.46
N GLN A 142 2.74 -15.95 -6.73
CA GLN A 142 1.74 -16.86 -7.28
C GLN A 142 0.48 -16.13 -7.77
N ARG A 143 0.00 -15.13 -7.04
CA ARG A 143 -1.14 -14.31 -7.48
C ARG A 143 -0.80 -13.41 -8.66
N SER A 144 0.40 -12.86 -8.70
CA SER A 144 0.86 -12.03 -9.82
C SER A 144 0.90 -12.81 -11.13
N GLU A 145 1.37 -14.07 -11.08
CA GLU A 145 1.37 -14.98 -12.23
C GLU A 145 -0.07 -15.37 -12.64
N GLN A 146 -0.97 -15.55 -11.68
CA GLN A 146 -2.37 -15.88 -11.95
C GLN A 146 -3.20 -14.70 -12.46
N ALA A 147 -2.85 -13.48 -12.07
CA ALA A 147 -3.54 -12.27 -12.49
C ALA A 147 -3.33 -11.97 -13.97
N ASP A 148 -2.21 -12.42 -14.55
CA ASP A 148 -1.87 -12.31 -15.97
C ASP A 148 -2.15 -10.91 -16.54
N CYS A 149 -1.58 -9.89 -15.87
CA CYS A 149 -1.85 -8.49 -16.20
C CYS A 149 -1.28 -8.14 -17.59
N PRO A 150 -2.13 -7.76 -18.57
CA PRO A 150 -1.64 -7.43 -19.90
C PRO A 150 -1.02 -6.03 -19.94
N ASP A 151 0.12 -5.90 -20.62
CA ASP A 151 0.70 -4.59 -20.96
C ASP A 151 -0.07 -3.95 -22.13
N VAL A 152 -0.98 -3.05 -21.79
CA VAL A 152 -1.86 -2.33 -22.72
C VAL A 152 -1.27 -1.00 -23.19
N ARG A 153 0.00 -0.72 -22.89
CA ARG A 153 0.71 0.41 -23.46
C ARG A 153 0.91 0.22 -24.97
N THR A 154 0.83 1.33 -25.68
CA THR A 154 1.21 1.45 -27.10
C THR A 154 2.70 1.15 -27.28
N ASP A 155 3.12 0.82 -28.50
CA ASP A 155 4.54 0.57 -28.80
C ASP A 155 5.43 1.81 -28.57
N GLU A 156 4.86 3.01 -28.77
CA GLU A 156 5.50 4.29 -28.44
C GLU A 156 5.69 4.46 -26.93
N GLU A 157 4.68 4.15 -26.11
CA GLU A 157 4.78 4.19 -24.64
C GLU A 157 5.77 3.14 -24.08
N LYS A 158 6.00 2.04 -24.79
CA LYS A 158 6.96 0.98 -24.41
C LYS A 158 8.39 1.34 -24.76
N ASN A 159 8.59 2.08 -25.84
CA ASN A 159 9.89 2.58 -26.29
C ASN A 159 9.86 4.11 -26.27
N PRO A 160 9.93 4.75 -25.08
CA PRO A 160 10.10 6.19 -25.06
C PRO A 160 11.36 6.48 -25.85
N LEU A 161 11.20 7.11 -27.02
CA LEU A 161 12.30 7.72 -27.75
C LEU A 161 12.86 8.77 -26.81
N ILE A 162 13.81 8.37 -25.96
CA ILE A 162 14.68 9.32 -25.30
C ILE A 162 15.55 9.83 -26.45
N GLU A 163 15.07 10.86 -27.14
CA GLU A 163 15.99 11.81 -27.74
C GLU A 163 16.76 12.39 -26.55
N LEU A 164 17.86 11.71 -26.19
CA LEU A 164 18.93 12.31 -25.43
C LEU A 164 19.39 13.46 -26.31
N GLY A 165 18.77 14.64 -26.13
CA GLY A 165 19.36 15.86 -26.63
C GLY A 165 20.81 15.84 -26.16
N GLU A 166 21.74 15.99 -27.08
CA GLU A 166 23.13 16.21 -26.74
C GLU A 166 23.15 17.38 -25.75
N VAL A 167 23.42 17.07 -24.47
CA VAL A 167 23.74 18.11 -23.52
C VAL A 167 25.10 18.59 -23.98
N GLU A 168 25.14 19.73 -24.68
CA GLU A 168 26.38 20.47 -24.87
C GLU A 168 26.95 20.70 -23.47
N ASP A 169 28.09 20.08 -23.22
CA ASP A 169 28.79 20.04 -21.95
C ASP A 169 29.46 21.40 -21.70
N ASP A 170 28.67 22.47 -21.63
CA ASP A 170 29.11 23.80 -21.21
C ASP A 170 29.05 23.88 -19.68
N PHE A 171 29.85 23.03 -19.01
CA PHE A 171 30.22 23.28 -17.63
C PHE A 171 31.19 24.47 -17.59
N GLU A 172 30.66 25.67 -17.38
CA GLU A 172 31.48 26.79 -16.91
C GLU A 172 32.05 26.42 -15.53
N GLU A 173 33.37 26.26 -15.49
CA GLU A 173 34.17 26.03 -14.31
C GLU A 173 33.98 27.21 -13.32
N LEU A 174 33.21 26.98 -12.26
CA LEU A 174 33.05 27.95 -11.17
C LEU A 174 34.39 28.09 -10.43
N THR A 175 35.17 29.12 -10.77
CA THR A 175 36.38 29.47 -10.03
C THR A 175 36.01 29.93 -8.62
N GLU A 176 36.64 29.31 -7.61
CA GLU A 176 36.57 29.73 -6.21
C GLU A 176 36.91 31.22 -6.07
N ILE A 177 36.06 31.93 -5.33
CA ILE A 177 36.35 33.30 -4.90
C ILE A 177 37.16 33.18 -3.61
N GLU A 178 38.45 33.48 -3.67
CA GLU A 178 39.30 33.62 -2.47
C GLU A 178 38.83 34.84 -1.65
N GLU A 179 38.68 34.67 -0.33
CA GLU A 179 38.41 35.73 0.66
C GLU A 179 39.62 36.66 0.90
#